data_AF-A0A9W6LI28-F1
#
_entry.id   AF-A0A9W6LI28-F1
#
_cell.length_a   1.000
_cell.length_b   1.000
_cell.length_c   1.000
_cell.angle_alpha   90.00
_cell.angle_beta   90.00
_cell.angle_gamma   90.00
#
_symmetry.space_group_name_H-M   'P 1'
#
loop_
_entity.id
_entity.type
_entity.pdbx_description
1 polymer ?
#
loop_
_entity_poly.entity_id
_entity_poly.type
_entity_poly.pdbx_seq_one_letter_code
_entity_poly.pdbx_strand_id
1 'polypeptide(L)'
;MSSDHENPAGLSDRAPTADYDGFAEAYAAETESSLLNGYYARPAIWAAPLAELRRVLVRGGRLIVAVNHPYVYKAFNPDRDYFSTHEYGVESDFNGQSVLLSQWHRPMPALIAAFVEAGFRIAVLSEPPPAPGAHERFPDEVKTPDSAFLCFLFLVLEAE
;
A
#
# COMPACT_ATOMS: atom_id res chain seq x y z
N MET A 1 35.05 -20.83 48.43
CA MET A 1 33.61 -21.12 48.61
C MET A 1 32.95 -19.76 48.83
N SER A 2 32.09 -19.21 47.99
CA SER A 2 31.35 -19.74 46.84
C SER A 2 31.13 -18.58 45.84
N SER A 3 31.08 -18.97 44.56
CA SER A 3 30.43 -18.35 43.39
C SER A 3 29.61 -17.06 43.56
N ASP A 4 29.77 -16.11 42.64
CA ASP A 4 28.64 -15.63 41.81
C ASP A 4 29.08 -14.90 40.52
N HIS A 5 28.51 -15.41 39.42
CA HIS A 5 28.31 -14.90 38.06
C HIS A 5 29.34 -13.99 37.34
N GLU A 6 29.99 -14.58 36.32
CA GLU A 6 30.42 -13.87 35.11
C GLU A 6 29.21 -13.23 34.40
N ASN A 7 29.34 -11.94 34.06
CA ASN A 7 28.53 -11.26 33.06
C ASN A 7 29.45 -10.91 31.87
N PRO A 8 29.34 -11.57 30.70
CA PRO A 8 30.24 -11.30 29.60
C PRO A 8 29.84 -10.01 28.88
N ALA A 9 30.83 -9.13 28.73
CA ALA A 9 31.02 -8.16 27.66
C ALA A 9 29.80 -7.34 27.18
N GLY A 10 29.88 -6.04 27.42
CA GLY A 10 28.96 -5.05 26.87
C GLY A 10 28.75 -5.18 25.37
N LEU A 11 27.50 -5.42 24.99
CA LEU A 11 27.02 -5.07 23.65
C LEU A 11 27.05 -3.54 23.54
N SER A 12 27.89 -3.04 22.63
CA SER A 12 27.89 -1.63 22.25
C SER A 12 26.52 -1.23 21.74
N ASP A 13 25.83 -0.39 22.49
CA ASP A 13 24.48 0.11 22.21
C ASP A 13 24.51 1.21 21.15
N ARG A 14 24.81 0.82 19.92
CA ARG A 14 24.61 1.68 18.75
C ARG A 14 24.05 0.84 17.62
N ALA A 15 22.73 0.70 17.60
CA ALA A 15 22.02 0.42 16.36
C ALA A 15 22.52 1.42 15.30
N PRO A 16 22.84 0.98 14.06
CA PRO A 16 23.21 1.91 13.01
C PRO A 16 22.11 2.96 12.88
N THR A 17 22.47 4.23 13.01
CA THR A 17 21.60 5.36 12.68
C THR A 17 21.13 5.14 11.25
N ALA A 18 19.86 4.80 11.08
CA ALA A 18 19.27 4.62 9.76
C ALA A 18 19.34 5.97 9.04
N ASP A 19 20.20 6.02 8.01
CA ASP A 19 20.35 7.17 7.12
C ASP A 19 19.15 7.21 6.17
N TYR A 20 18.03 7.69 6.72
CA TYR A 20 16.76 7.82 5.98
C TYR A 20 16.82 8.91 4.91
N ASP A 21 17.70 9.91 5.08
CA ASP A 21 17.87 11.00 4.10
C ASP A 21 18.56 10.48 2.83
N GLY A 22 19.61 9.66 2.98
CA GLY A 22 20.22 8.96 1.84
C GLY A 22 19.29 7.94 1.17
N PHE A 23 18.40 7.30 1.93
CA PHE A 23 17.35 6.43 1.38
C PHE A 23 16.28 7.24 0.63
N ALA A 24 15.92 8.44 1.07
CA ALA A 24 14.90 9.28 0.46
C ALA A 24 15.34 9.83 -0.91
N GLU A 25 16.58 10.33 -1.03
CA GLU A 25 17.14 10.75 -2.32
C GLU A 25 17.25 9.56 -3.29
N ALA A 26 17.69 8.39 -2.79
CA ALA A 26 17.72 7.16 -3.57
C ALA A 26 16.32 6.71 -3.99
N TYR A 27 15.31 6.82 -3.11
CA TYR A 27 13.92 6.46 -3.42
C TYR A 27 13.27 7.41 -4.43
N ALA A 28 13.54 8.72 -4.35
CA ALA A 28 13.06 9.70 -5.31
C ALA A 28 13.69 9.49 -6.70
N ALA A 29 15.02 9.30 -6.75
CA ALA A 29 15.73 8.99 -7.99
C ALA A 29 15.34 7.61 -8.56
N GLU A 30 15.11 6.62 -7.70
CA GLU A 30 14.58 5.31 -8.08
C GLU A 30 13.15 5.51 -8.60
N THR A 31 12.27 6.30 -7.99
CA THR A 31 10.87 6.46 -8.45
C THR A 31 10.80 7.02 -9.88
N GLU A 32 11.65 7.98 -10.25
CA GLU A 32 11.74 8.54 -11.61
C GLU A 32 12.35 7.57 -12.64
N SER A 33 13.16 6.61 -12.20
CA SER A 33 13.83 5.61 -13.05
C SER A 33 13.31 4.18 -12.87
N SER A 34 12.35 4.00 -11.97
CA SER A 34 11.92 2.71 -11.43
C SER A 34 11.22 1.96 -12.51
N LEU A 35 11.72 0.76 -12.79
CA LEU A 35 11.04 -0.21 -13.64
C LEU A 35 9.57 -0.33 -13.20
N LEU A 36 9.30 -0.34 -11.90
CA LEU A 36 7.95 -0.51 -11.36
C LEU A 36 7.05 0.70 -11.65
N ASN A 37 7.52 1.94 -11.47
CA ASN A 37 6.69 3.12 -11.72
C ASN A 37 6.65 3.50 -13.21
N GLY A 38 7.77 3.46 -13.91
CA GLY A 38 7.86 3.79 -15.34
C GLY A 38 7.30 2.69 -16.27
N TYR A 39 7.36 1.43 -15.86
CA TYR A 39 6.95 0.30 -16.70
C TYR A 39 5.92 -0.64 -16.09
N TYR A 40 5.69 -0.67 -14.76
CA TYR A 40 4.65 -1.51 -14.13
C TYR A 40 3.42 -0.75 -13.56
N ALA A 41 3.47 0.57 -13.40
CA ALA A 41 2.32 1.37 -12.99
C ALA A 41 1.61 1.93 -14.23
N ARG A 42 1.19 1.08 -15.17
CA ARG A 42 0.33 1.44 -16.31
C ARG A 42 -1.04 0.74 -16.14
N PRO A 43 -2.14 1.20 -16.77
CA PRO A 43 -3.48 0.68 -16.48
C PRO A 43 -3.63 -0.80 -16.87
N ALA A 44 -2.87 -1.24 -17.87
CA ALA A 44 -2.82 -2.62 -18.34
C ALA A 44 -2.06 -3.57 -17.39
N ILE A 45 -1.42 -3.06 -16.35
CA ILE A 45 -0.45 -3.82 -15.55
C ILE A 45 -1.04 -4.34 -14.25
N TRP A 46 -2.37 -4.38 -14.15
CA TRP A 46 -2.97 -5.33 -13.23
C TRP A 46 -3.03 -6.72 -13.87
N ALA A 47 -3.25 -6.81 -15.19
CA ALA A 47 -3.46 -8.09 -15.84
C ALA A 47 -2.25 -9.04 -15.71
N ALA A 48 -1.04 -8.59 -16.07
CA ALA A 48 0.14 -9.46 -16.03
C ALA A 48 0.56 -9.86 -14.60
N PRO A 49 0.70 -8.94 -13.63
CA PRO A 49 0.99 -9.31 -12.25
C PRO A 49 -0.09 -10.18 -11.61
N LEU A 50 -1.37 -9.90 -11.84
CA LEU A 50 -2.45 -10.74 -11.31
C LEU A 50 -2.43 -12.14 -11.95
N ALA A 51 -2.13 -12.25 -13.25
CA ALA A 51 -1.97 -13.54 -13.91
C ALA A 51 -0.79 -14.33 -13.32
N GLU A 52 0.34 -13.68 -13.05
CA GLU A 52 1.49 -14.34 -12.41
C GLU A 52 1.19 -14.76 -10.98
N LEU A 53 0.55 -13.89 -10.19
CA LEU A 53 0.08 -14.22 -8.84
C LEU A 53 -0.89 -15.41 -8.88
N ARG A 54 -1.80 -15.43 -9.85
CA ARG A 54 -2.73 -16.54 -10.05
C ARG A 54 -2.03 -17.84 -10.43
N ARG A 55 -0.98 -17.77 -11.25
CA ARG A 55 -0.19 -18.93 -11.71
C ARG A 55 0.61 -19.58 -10.59
N VAL A 56 1.16 -18.80 -9.66
CA VAL A 56 2.01 -19.32 -8.57
C VAL A 56 1.21 -19.78 -7.35
N LEU A 57 -0.02 -19.31 -7.17
CA LEU A 57 -0.89 -19.76 -6.09
C LEU A 57 -1.41 -21.18 -6.36
N VAL A 58 -1.25 -22.05 -5.36
CA VAL A 58 -1.89 -23.36 -5.36
C VAL A 58 -3.42 -23.20 -5.32
N ARG A 59 -4.14 -24.24 -5.75
CA ARG A 59 -5.61 -24.27 -5.66
C ARG A 59 -6.07 -24.10 -4.21
N GLY A 60 -7.04 -23.21 -3.96
CA GLY A 60 -7.47 -22.80 -2.62
C GLY A 60 -6.50 -21.84 -1.92
N GLY A 61 -5.42 -21.42 -2.59
CA GLY A 61 -4.51 -20.39 -2.12
C GLY A 61 -5.20 -19.02 -2.05
N ARG A 62 -4.74 -18.17 -1.13
CA ARG A 62 -5.30 -16.84 -0.90
C ARG A 62 -4.32 -15.74 -1.27
N LEU A 63 -4.81 -14.71 -1.93
CA LEU A 63 -4.14 -13.44 -2.14
C LEU A 63 -4.87 -12.38 -1.30
N ILE A 64 -4.15 -11.68 -0.42
CA ILE A 64 -4.68 -10.61 0.41
C ILE A 64 -4.07 -9.31 -0.10
N VAL A 65 -4.92 -8.36 -0.49
CA VAL A 65 -4.47 -7.09 -1.08
C VAL A 65 -5.19 -5.91 -0.43
N ALA A 66 -4.45 -4.82 -0.27
CA ALA A 66 -4.99 -3.51 0.05
C ALA A 66 -4.72 -2.58 -1.13
N VAL A 67 -5.74 -1.86 -1.56
CA VAL A 67 -5.67 -0.93 -2.70
C VAL A 67 -6.26 0.39 -2.28
N ASN A 68 -5.81 1.51 -2.87
CA ASN A 68 -6.44 2.80 -2.63
C ASN A 68 -7.93 2.69 -2.93
N HIS A 69 -8.75 3.14 -1.99
CA HIS A 69 -10.19 3.05 -2.15
C HIS A 69 -10.61 3.93 -3.33
N PRO A 70 -11.32 3.43 -4.37
CA PRO A 70 -11.61 4.20 -5.58
C PRO A 70 -12.27 5.57 -5.32
N TYR A 71 -13.11 5.67 -4.29
CA TYR A 71 -13.75 6.94 -3.89
C TYR A 71 -12.74 8.05 -3.53
N VAL A 72 -11.56 7.71 -3.01
CA VAL A 72 -10.53 8.68 -2.59
C VAL A 72 -10.17 9.61 -3.74
N TYR A 73 -10.02 9.07 -4.96
CA TYR A 73 -9.77 9.88 -6.15
C TYR A 73 -10.83 10.96 -6.34
N LYS A 74 -12.12 10.58 -6.27
CA LYS A 74 -13.25 11.51 -6.46
C LYS A 74 -13.37 12.52 -5.32
N ALA A 75 -13.06 12.14 -4.09
CA ALA A 75 -13.05 13.04 -2.95
C ALA A 75 -12.03 14.18 -3.13
N PHE A 76 -10.84 13.87 -3.65
CA PHE A 76 -9.80 14.88 -3.92
C PHE A 76 -9.94 15.57 -5.29
N ASN A 77 -10.70 14.99 -6.22
CA ASN A 77 -10.90 15.49 -7.58
C ASN A 77 -12.40 15.58 -7.91
N PRO A 78 -13.17 16.44 -7.22
CA PRO A 78 -14.63 16.45 -7.29
C PRO A 78 -15.18 16.72 -8.69
N ASP A 79 -14.43 17.40 -9.55
CA ASP A 79 -14.85 17.73 -10.92
C ASP A 79 -14.41 16.71 -11.97
N ARG A 80 -13.58 15.72 -11.60
CA ARG A 80 -13.07 14.72 -12.55
C ARG A 80 -13.95 13.48 -12.64
N ASP A 81 -13.89 12.82 -13.78
CA ASP A 81 -14.67 11.61 -14.01
C ASP A 81 -14.19 10.47 -13.11
N TYR A 82 -15.14 9.85 -12.40
CA TYR A 82 -14.87 8.70 -11.57
C TYR A 82 -14.93 7.40 -12.39
N PHE A 83 -15.74 7.31 -13.45
CA PHE A 83 -16.01 6.03 -14.10
C PHE A 83 -14.98 5.63 -15.15
N SER A 84 -14.03 6.50 -15.48
CA SER A 84 -12.89 6.19 -16.34
C SER A 84 -11.69 5.69 -15.55
N THR A 85 -10.91 4.78 -16.15
CA THR A 85 -9.57 4.45 -15.66
C THR A 85 -8.56 5.34 -16.37
N HIS A 86 -7.76 6.10 -15.62
CA HIS A 86 -6.78 7.02 -16.19
C HIS A 86 -5.68 7.35 -15.20
N GLU A 87 -4.56 7.82 -15.73
CA GLU A 87 -3.43 8.31 -14.96
C GLU A 87 -3.75 9.68 -14.36
N TYR A 88 -3.25 9.95 -13.17
CA TYR A 88 -3.20 11.27 -12.57
C TYR A 88 -1.93 11.41 -11.73
N GLY A 89 -1.41 12.63 -11.64
CA GLY A 89 -0.27 12.95 -10.80
C GLY A 89 -0.71 13.43 -9.42
N VAL A 90 0.03 13.05 -8.39
CA VAL A 90 -0.08 13.60 -7.04
C VAL A 90 1.26 14.19 -6.64
N GLU A 91 1.30 15.51 -6.48
CA GLU A 91 2.45 16.16 -5.84
C GLU A 91 2.50 15.70 -4.38
N SER A 92 3.61 15.10 -4.00
CA SER A 92 3.83 14.55 -2.67
C SER A 92 5.14 15.08 -2.12
N ASP A 93 5.12 15.51 -0.86
CA ASP A 93 6.34 15.86 -0.14
C ASP A 93 6.99 14.58 0.42
N PHE A 94 8.27 14.41 0.12
CA PHE A 94 9.13 13.40 0.72
C PHE A 94 10.32 14.11 1.36
N ASN A 95 10.29 14.25 2.69
CA ASN A 95 11.34 14.92 3.47
C ASN A 95 11.69 16.33 2.95
N GLY A 96 10.69 17.14 2.60
CA GLY A 96 10.89 18.48 2.07
C GLY A 96 11.23 18.56 0.58
N GLN A 97 11.30 17.42 -0.12
CA GLN A 97 11.40 17.35 -1.58
C GLN A 97 10.02 17.08 -2.18
N SER A 98 9.55 17.97 -3.05
CA SER A 98 8.31 17.77 -3.79
C SER A 98 8.56 16.86 -5.00
N VAL A 99 7.84 15.75 -5.07
CA VAL A 99 7.90 14.76 -6.17
C VAL A 99 6.50 14.58 -6.76
N LEU A 100 6.42 14.52 -8.09
CA LEU A 100 5.18 14.18 -8.78
C LEU A 100 5.04 12.66 -8.90
N LEU A 101 4.15 12.06 -8.11
CA LEU A 101 3.86 10.63 -8.19
C LEU A 101 2.77 10.35 -9.22
N SER A 102 3.09 9.56 -10.25
CA SER A 102 2.06 9.01 -11.15
C SER A 102 1.25 7.92 -10.45
N GLN A 103 -0.08 8.07 -10.48
CA GLN A 103 -1.06 7.12 -9.94
C GLN A 103 -2.13 6.81 -10.99
N TRP A 104 -2.82 5.69 -10.83
CA TRP A 104 -3.93 5.31 -11.69
C TRP A 104 -5.22 5.28 -10.92
N HIS A 105 -6.18 6.10 -11.34
CA HIS A 105 -7.54 5.97 -10.88
C HIS A 105 -8.18 4.76 -11.56
N ARG A 106 -8.89 3.94 -10.79
CA ARG A 106 -9.65 2.80 -11.28
C ARG A 106 -10.99 2.77 -10.53
N PRO A 107 -12.14 2.87 -11.22
CA PRO A 107 -13.44 2.79 -10.56
C PRO A 107 -13.69 1.39 -9.99
N MET A 108 -14.61 1.30 -9.03
CA MET A 108 -14.99 0.03 -8.40
C MET A 108 -15.27 -1.10 -9.40
N PRO A 109 -16.08 -0.92 -10.47
CA PRO A 109 -16.32 -2.00 -11.43
C PRO A 109 -15.06 -2.51 -12.14
N ALA A 110 -14.14 -1.61 -12.54
CA ALA A 110 -12.91 -1.99 -13.22
C ALA A 110 -11.90 -2.66 -12.29
N LEU A 111 -11.96 -2.36 -10.98
CA LEU A 111 -11.16 -3.00 -9.94
C LEU A 111 -11.64 -4.42 -9.68
N ILE A 112 -12.95 -4.61 -9.51
CA ILE A 112 -13.56 -5.93 -9.32
C ILE A 112 -13.35 -6.81 -10.55
N ALA A 113 -13.58 -6.27 -11.75
CA ALA A 113 -13.39 -6.99 -13.01
C ALA A 113 -11.95 -7.50 -13.15
N ALA A 114 -10.94 -6.68 -12.83
CA ALA A 114 -9.54 -7.08 -12.93
C ALA A 114 -9.20 -8.33 -12.10
N PHE A 115 -9.75 -8.46 -10.90
CA PHE A 115 -9.54 -9.65 -10.08
C PHE A 115 -10.29 -10.88 -10.61
N VAL A 116 -11.55 -10.69 -11.04
CA VAL A 116 -12.37 -11.78 -11.59
C VAL A 116 -11.80 -12.31 -12.90
N GLU A 117 -11.39 -11.43 -13.81
CA GLU A 117 -10.76 -11.77 -15.10
C GLU A 117 -9.41 -12.45 -14.91
N ALA A 118 -8.67 -12.11 -13.85
CA ALA A 118 -7.45 -12.81 -13.46
C ALA A 118 -7.70 -14.20 -12.83
N GLY A 119 -8.96 -14.64 -12.74
CA GLY A 119 -9.32 -15.97 -12.26
C GLY A 119 -9.36 -16.10 -10.73
N PHE A 120 -9.53 -14.99 -10.02
CA PHE A 120 -9.76 -14.99 -8.57
C PHE A 120 -11.25 -14.90 -8.23
N ARG A 121 -11.66 -15.60 -7.18
CA ARG A 121 -12.93 -15.34 -6.50
C ARG A 121 -12.70 -14.33 -5.37
N ILE A 122 -13.53 -13.30 -5.29
CA ILE A 122 -13.51 -12.37 -4.15
C ILE A 122 -14.23 -13.04 -2.98
N ALA A 123 -13.50 -13.33 -1.91
CA ALA A 123 -14.02 -13.95 -0.70
C ALA A 123 -14.43 -12.93 0.36
N VAL A 124 -13.67 -11.84 0.48
CA VAL A 124 -13.94 -10.73 1.41
C VAL A 124 -13.63 -9.42 0.72
N LEU A 125 -14.50 -8.43 0.93
CA LEU A 125 -14.29 -7.02 0.64
C LEU A 125 -14.51 -6.25 1.94
N SER A 126 -13.53 -5.47 2.39
CA SER A 126 -13.57 -4.84 3.71
C SER A 126 -13.05 -3.41 3.69
N GLU A 127 -13.76 -2.54 4.41
CA GLU A 127 -13.40 -1.16 4.73
C GLU A 127 -13.33 -1.06 6.26
N PRO A 128 -12.26 -1.59 6.89
CA PRO A 128 -12.20 -1.72 8.33
C PRO A 128 -11.99 -0.36 9.01
N PRO A 129 -12.48 -0.19 10.26
CA PRO A 129 -12.07 0.94 11.09
C PRO A 129 -10.57 0.84 11.42
N PRO A 130 -9.95 1.94 11.94
CA PRO A 130 -8.60 1.91 12.47
C PRO A 130 -8.43 0.79 13.51
N ALA A 131 -7.21 0.27 13.60
CA ALA A 131 -6.88 -0.74 14.60
C ALA A 131 -7.10 -0.20 16.03
N PRO A 132 -7.48 -1.06 17.00
CA PRO A 132 -7.55 -0.66 18.40
C PRO A 132 -6.24 0.00 18.87
N GLY A 133 -6.32 1.10 19.60
CA GLY A 133 -5.14 1.85 20.03
C GLY A 133 -4.67 2.93 19.04
N ALA A 134 -5.34 3.10 17.88
CA ALA A 134 -4.95 4.09 16.88
C ALA A 134 -5.25 5.53 17.34
N HIS A 135 -6.43 5.76 17.95
CA HIS A 135 -6.80 7.07 18.48
C HIS A 135 -5.83 7.53 19.58
N GLU A 136 -5.44 6.63 20.48
CA GLU A 136 -4.55 6.93 21.59
C GLU A 136 -3.13 7.30 21.14
N ARG A 137 -2.70 6.74 20.00
CA ARG A 137 -1.36 7.00 19.42
C ARG A 137 -1.36 8.20 18.47
N PHE A 138 -2.43 8.40 17.72
CA PHE A 138 -2.56 9.42 16.68
C PHE A 138 -3.86 10.23 16.85
N PRO A 139 -4.01 10.95 17.97
CA PRO A 139 -5.28 11.59 18.33
C PRO A 139 -5.71 12.70 17.35
N ASP A 140 -4.75 13.35 16.67
CA ASP A 140 -5.03 14.41 15.70
C ASP A 140 -5.51 13.87 14.34
N GLU A 141 -5.10 12.65 14.00
CA GLU A 141 -5.40 11.99 12.72
C GLU A 141 -6.66 11.12 12.83
N VAL A 142 -6.79 10.39 13.94
CA VAL A 142 -7.95 9.53 14.25
C VAL A 142 -8.78 10.23 15.32
N LYS A 143 -9.68 11.12 14.91
CA LYS A 143 -10.41 12.00 15.85
C LYS A 143 -11.36 11.26 16.81
N THR A 144 -11.87 10.10 16.39
CA THR A 144 -12.74 9.27 17.24
C THR A 144 -12.33 7.80 17.14
N PRO A 145 -12.35 7.02 18.23
CA PRO A 145 -11.97 5.59 18.22
C PRO A 145 -12.74 4.75 17.19
N ASP A 146 -14.01 5.10 16.94
CA ASP A 146 -14.90 4.36 16.04
C ASP A 146 -14.98 4.97 14.62
N SER A 147 -14.24 6.04 14.29
CA SER A 147 -14.28 6.60 12.94
C SER A 147 -13.49 5.74 11.96
N ALA A 148 -14.17 5.25 10.93
CA ALA A 148 -13.52 4.80 9.70
C ALA A 148 -13.40 5.98 8.72
N PHE A 149 -12.35 5.99 7.92
CA PHE A 149 -12.27 6.86 6.76
C PHE A 149 -11.90 6.03 5.54
N LEU A 150 -12.47 6.41 4.39
CA LEU A 150 -12.21 5.74 3.12
C LEU A 150 -10.78 6.07 2.70
N CYS A 151 -9.86 5.12 2.92
CA CYS A 151 -8.46 5.22 2.52
C CYS A 151 -8.07 4.01 1.67
N PHE A 152 -8.22 2.82 2.24
CA PHE A 152 -7.91 1.56 1.60
C PHE A 152 -9.12 0.65 1.54
N LEU A 153 -9.20 -0.11 0.47
CA LEU A 153 -10.12 -1.21 0.29
C LEU A 153 -9.31 -2.51 0.42
N PHE A 154 -9.72 -3.38 1.33
CA PHE A 154 -9.04 -4.65 1.59
C PHE A 154 -9.82 -5.79 0.94
N LEU A 155 -9.11 -6.65 0.20
CA LEU A 155 -9.69 -7.81 -0.46
C LEU A 155 -8.97 -9.10 -0.04
N VAL A 156 -9.77 -10.14 0.19
CA VAL A 156 -9.29 -11.52 0.23
C VAL A 156 -9.77 -12.20 -1.04
N LEU A 157 -8.82 -12.71 -1.82
CA LEU A 157 -9.02 -13.33 -3.11
C LEU A 157 -8.61 -14.80 -3.03
N GLU A 158 -9.38 -15.69 -3.64
CA GLU A 158 -9.10 -17.12 -3.67
C GLU A 158 -8.80 -17.59 -5.10
N ALA A 159 -7.73 -18.38 -5.24
CA ALA A 159 -7.37 -19.04 -6.48
C ALA A 159 -8.08 -20.41 -6.55
N GLU A 160 -9.25 -20.46 -7.17
CA GLU A 160 -10.06 -21.70 -7.25
C GLU A 160 -9.60 -22.71 -8.30
#